data_AF-A0A9D1EPB8-F1
#
_entry.id   AF-A0A9D1EPB8-F1
#
_cell.length_a   1.000
_cell.length_b   1.000
_cell.length_c   1.000
_cell.angle_alpha   90.00
_cell.angle_beta   90.00
_cell.angle_gamma   90.00
#
_symmetry.space_group_name_H-M   'P 1'
#
loop_
_entity.id
_entity.type
_entity.pdbx_description
1 polymer ?
#
loop_
_entity_poly.entity_id
_entity_poly.type
_entity_poly.pdbx_seq_one_letter_code
_entity_poly.pdbx_strand_id
1 'polypeptide(L)'
;SRDEIARAVKKLFELKSDGMICDEDVSPDLIDSCLDTSGMPAVDLLIRTGGELRLSNFLLWQCAYAELYFCDTLWPDFGAKELDKALLSFAKRDRRFGKVKNKG
;
A
#
# COMPACT_ATOMS: atom_id res chain seq x y z
N SER A 1 -10.15 -1.98 0.19
CA SER A 1 -9.06 -2.81 0.69
C SER A 1 -9.55 -4.00 1.49
N ARG A 2 -10.44 -3.85 2.49
CA ARG A 2 -11.05 -4.99 3.21
C ARG A 2 -11.62 -6.07 2.29
N ASP A 3 -12.40 -5.67 1.28
CA ASP A 3 -13.01 -6.64 0.35
C ASP A 3 -11.97 -7.33 -0.56
N GLU A 4 -10.91 -6.62 -0.93
CA GLU A 4 -9.78 -7.19 -1.68
C GLU A 4 -9.07 -8.25 -0.83
N ILE A 5 -8.77 -7.94 0.43
CA ILE A 5 -8.16 -8.89 1.36
C ILE A 5 -9.07 -10.12 1.56
N ALA A 6 -10.38 -9.91 1.69
CA ALA A 6 -11.33 -11.01 1.79
C ALA A 6 -11.34 -11.89 0.52
N ARG A 7 -11.19 -11.31 -0.68
CA ARG A 7 -11.05 -12.08 -1.93
C ARG A 7 -9.72 -12.82 -1.99
N ALA A 8 -8.61 -12.19 -1.59
CA ALA A 8 -7.30 -12.84 -1.55
C ALA A 8 -7.30 -14.06 -0.61
N VAL A 9 -7.92 -13.94 0.56
CA VAL A 9 -8.10 -15.07 1.50
C VAL A 9 -8.94 -16.18 0.88
N LYS A 10 -10.01 -15.86 0.14
CA LYS A 10 -10.79 -16.89 -0.58
C LYS A 10 -9.94 -17.63 -1.62
N LYS A 11 -9.14 -16.91 -2.41
CA LYS A 11 -8.21 -17.52 -3.38
C LYS A 11 -7.20 -18.45 -2.71
N LEU A 12 -6.67 -18.08 -1.53
CA LEU A 12 -5.79 -18.97 -0.76
C LEU A 12 -6.48 -20.29 -0.38
N PHE A 13 -7.74 -20.23 0.04
CA PHE A 13 -8.50 -21.44 0.35
C PHE A 13 -8.79 -22.30 -0.89
N GLU A 14 -9.02 -21.69 -2.04
CA GLU A 14 -9.17 -22.40 -3.32
C GLU A 14 -7.87 -23.11 -3.70
N LEU A 15 -6.73 -22.41 -3.67
CA LEU A 15 -5.40 -22.99 -3.93
C LEU A 15 -5.07 -24.17 -3.01
N LYS A 16 -5.39 -24.04 -1.71
CA LYS A 16 -5.21 -25.13 -0.74
C LYS A 16 -6.11 -26.32 -1.05
N SER A 17 -7.37 -26.07 -1.40
CA SER A 17 -8.34 -27.12 -1.74
C SER A 17 -7.95 -27.88 -3.00
N ASP A 18 -7.33 -27.19 -3.95
CA ASP A 18 -6.78 -27.77 -5.19
C ASP A 18 -5.43 -28.49 -4.98
N GLY A 19 -4.89 -28.50 -3.75
CA GLY A 19 -3.61 -29.14 -3.40
C GLY A 19 -2.38 -28.39 -3.93
N MET A 20 -2.52 -27.13 -4.30
CA MET A 20 -1.44 -26.31 -4.86
C MET A 20 -0.50 -25.73 -3.79
N ILE A 21 -0.99 -25.60 -2.55
CA ILE A 21 -0.25 -25.07 -1.39
C ILE A 21 -0.63 -25.83 -0.11
N CYS A 22 0.22 -25.77 0.91
CA CYS A 22 -0.07 -26.18 2.29
C CYS A 22 -0.04 -25.00 3.27
N ASP A 23 -0.30 -25.25 4.56
CA ASP A 23 -0.39 -24.18 5.57
C ASP A 23 0.95 -23.45 5.76
N GLU A 24 2.06 -24.17 5.59
CA GLU A 24 3.42 -23.65 5.71
C GLU A 24 3.82 -22.71 4.55
N ASP A 25 3.13 -22.79 3.40
CA ASP A 25 3.40 -21.92 2.25
C ASP A 25 2.82 -20.51 2.43
N VAL A 26 1.91 -20.31 3.39
CA VAL A 26 1.22 -19.02 3.60
C VAL A 26 2.23 -17.97 4.09
N SER A 27 2.51 -17.03 3.20
CA SER A 27 3.50 -15.97 3.40
C SER A 27 2.94 -14.63 2.89
N PRO A 28 3.55 -13.48 3.27
CA PRO A 28 3.20 -12.18 2.69
C PRO A 28 3.27 -12.17 1.17
N ASP A 29 4.29 -12.81 0.57
CA ASP A 29 4.46 -12.91 -0.88
C ASP A 29 3.33 -13.70 -1.54
N LEU A 30 2.90 -14.81 -0.92
CA LEU A 30 1.77 -15.58 -1.41
C LEU A 30 0.45 -14.79 -1.29
N ILE A 31 0.26 -14.05 -0.19
CA ILE A 31 -0.90 -13.16 -0.03
C ILE A 31 -0.87 -12.06 -1.10
N ASP A 32 0.28 -11.44 -1.35
CA ASP A 32 0.48 -10.44 -2.42
C ASP A 32 0.08 -10.98 -3.79
N SER A 33 0.47 -12.22 -4.09
CA SER A 33 0.11 -12.88 -5.36
C SER A 33 -1.41 -13.05 -5.54
N CYS A 34 -2.17 -13.07 -4.43
CA CYS A 34 -3.62 -13.27 -4.42
C CYS A 34 -4.42 -11.95 -4.41
N LEU A 35 -3.79 -10.80 -4.12
CA LEU A 35 -4.44 -9.48 -4.14
C LEU A 35 -4.86 -9.08 -5.57
N ASP A 36 -5.78 -8.13 -5.69
CA ASP A 36 -6.22 -7.62 -7.01
C ASP A 36 -5.13 -6.81 -7.72
N THR A 37 -4.13 -6.38 -6.95
CA THR A 37 -2.94 -5.63 -7.37
C THR A 37 -1.72 -6.51 -7.59
N SER A 38 -1.89 -7.84 -7.61
CA SER A 38 -0.81 -8.79 -7.89
C SER A 38 -0.03 -8.41 -9.16
N GLY A 39 1.29 -8.43 -9.07
CA GLY A 39 2.20 -8.03 -10.15
C GLY A 39 2.44 -6.51 -10.28
N MET A 40 1.75 -5.67 -9.51
CA MET A 40 2.05 -4.24 -9.42
C MET A 40 3.17 -3.98 -8.40
N PRO A 41 4.00 -2.93 -8.59
CA PRO A 41 4.99 -2.55 -7.59
C PRO A 41 4.30 -2.05 -6.30
N ALA A 42 5.03 -2.14 -5.18
CA ALA A 42 4.58 -1.58 -3.91
C ALA A 42 4.33 -0.07 -4.00
N VAL A 43 3.40 0.44 -3.20
CA VAL A 43 3.09 1.87 -3.18
C VAL A 43 4.20 2.60 -2.44
N ASP A 44 4.91 3.48 -3.15
CA ASP A 44 5.94 4.32 -2.55
C ASP A 44 5.36 5.58 -1.89
N LEU A 45 4.36 6.19 -2.52
CA LEU A 45 3.74 7.43 -2.11
C LEU A 45 2.22 7.36 -2.34
N LEU A 46 1.44 7.57 -1.28
CA LEU A 46 0.01 7.78 -1.36
C LEU A 46 -0.30 9.26 -1.11
N ILE A 47 -0.97 9.89 -2.08
CA ILE A 47 -1.42 11.28 -1.98
C ILE A 47 -2.91 11.31 -1.67
N ARG A 48 -3.32 12.04 -0.64
CA ARG A 48 -4.72 12.31 -0.33
C ARG A 48 -4.99 13.82 -0.21
N THR A 49 -5.88 14.28 -1.08
CA THR A 49 -6.35 15.65 -1.16
C THR A 49 -7.55 15.90 -0.24
N GLY A 50 -7.88 17.17 0.01
CA GLY A 50 -9.09 17.60 0.71
C GLY A 50 -9.02 17.56 2.24
N GLY A 51 -7.81 17.62 2.82
CA GLY A 51 -7.57 17.85 4.25
C GLY A 51 -7.79 16.66 5.19
N GLU A 52 -8.28 15.54 4.68
CA GLU A 52 -8.63 14.38 5.49
C GLU A 52 -7.42 13.48 5.79
N LEU A 53 -7.10 13.29 7.06
CA LEU A 53 -5.96 12.47 7.53
C LEU A 53 -6.35 10.99 7.77
N ARG A 54 -6.83 10.31 6.73
CA ARG A 54 -7.20 8.89 6.79
C ARG A 54 -6.93 8.19 5.46
N LEU A 55 -6.89 6.86 5.42
CA LEU A 55 -6.81 6.10 4.15
C LEU A 55 -8.19 5.72 3.61
N SER A 56 -9.24 5.74 4.45
CA SER A 56 -10.60 5.38 4.06
C SER A 56 -10.70 4.04 3.33
N ASN A 57 -10.04 2.99 3.86
CA ASN A 57 -10.07 1.64 3.29
C ASN A 57 -9.46 1.53 1.87
N PHE A 58 -8.53 2.42 1.51
CA PHE A 58 -7.80 2.39 0.25
C PHE A 58 -6.41 1.75 0.44
N LEU A 59 -6.10 0.73 -0.36
CA LEU A 59 -4.80 0.05 -0.47
C LEU A 59 -4.04 -0.20 0.85
N LEU A 60 -4.71 -0.73 1.89
CA LEU A 60 -4.13 -0.83 3.23
C LEU A 60 -2.92 -1.76 3.29
N TRP A 61 -2.97 -2.88 2.57
CA TRP A 61 -1.86 -3.83 2.51
C TRP A 61 -0.69 -3.24 1.72
N GLN A 62 -0.99 -2.70 0.54
CA GLN A 62 -0.01 -2.16 -0.40
C GLN A 62 0.68 -0.89 0.13
N CYS A 63 0.02 -0.15 1.02
CA CYS A 63 0.56 1.06 1.64
C CYS A 63 1.30 0.82 2.96
N ALA A 64 1.58 -0.43 3.34
CA ALA A 64 2.23 -0.75 4.62
C ALA A 64 3.54 0.02 4.87
N TYR A 65 4.27 0.34 3.79
CA TYR A 65 5.51 1.13 3.82
C TYR A 65 5.48 2.37 2.91
N ALA A 66 4.29 2.77 2.45
CA ALA A 66 4.13 3.97 1.64
C ALA A 66 4.34 5.22 2.51
N GLU A 67 4.97 6.25 1.94
CA GLU A 67 4.87 7.58 2.50
C GLU A 67 3.47 8.12 2.25
N LEU A 68 2.89 8.77 3.27
CA LEU A 68 1.55 9.33 3.19
C LEU A 68 1.66 10.86 3.10
N TYR A 69 1.17 11.42 2.00
CA TYR A 69 1.10 12.86 1.78
C TYR A 69 -0.35 13.31 1.82
N PHE A 70 -0.67 14.19 2.77
CA PHE A 70 -1.99 14.78 2.91
C PHE A 70 -1.91 16.28 2.64
N CYS A 71 -2.87 16.82 1.90
CA CYS A 71 -2.96 18.26 1.65
C CYS A 71 -4.41 18.76 1.69
N ASP A 72 -4.58 20.03 2.04
CA ASP A 72 -5.89 20.68 2.10
C ASP A 72 -6.46 20.99 0.72
N THR A 73 -5.61 21.05 -0.32
CA THR A 73 -6.03 21.27 -1.70
C THR A 73 -7.10 20.27 -2.10
N LEU A 74 -8.23 20.75 -2.62
CA LEU A 74 -9.32 19.89 -3.10
C LEU A 74 -8.90 19.22 -4.41
N TRP A 75 -9.45 18.03 -4.70
CA TRP A 75 -9.11 17.28 -5.91
C TRP A 75 -9.28 18.08 -7.21
N PRO A 76 -10.37 18.87 -7.42
CA PRO A 76 -10.51 19.69 -8.62
C PRO A 76 -9.42 20.75 -8.80
N ASP A 77 -8.79 21.17 -7.70
CA ASP A 77 -7.73 22.19 -7.69
C ASP A 77 -6.32 21.57 -7.66
N PHE A 78 -6.21 20.24 -7.58
CA PHE A 78 -4.94 19.53 -7.51
C PHE A 78 -4.31 19.41 -8.91
N GLY A 79 -3.39 20.31 -9.23
CA GLY A 79 -2.65 20.34 -10.50
C GLY A 79 -1.16 20.01 -10.38
N ALA A 80 -0.40 20.23 -11.46
CA ALA A 80 1.02 19.90 -11.55
C ALA A 80 1.87 20.50 -10.40
N LYS A 81 1.61 21.76 -10.02
CA LYS A 81 2.33 22.42 -8.92
C LYS A 81 2.13 21.73 -7.57
N GLU A 82 0.96 21.12 -7.34
CA GLU A 82 0.68 20.39 -6.09
C GLU A 82 1.30 19.00 -6.12
N LEU A 83 1.33 18.35 -7.29
CA LEU A 83 2.07 17.11 -7.48
C LEU A 83 3.57 17.31 -7.22
N ASP A 84 4.16 18.40 -7.73
CA ASP A 84 5.57 18.73 -7.47
C ASP A 84 5.85 18.88 -5.96
N LYS A 85 4.94 19.51 -5.20
CA LYS A 85 5.05 19.60 -3.73
C LYS A 85 5.02 18.23 -3.07
N ALA A 86 4.13 17.34 -3.52
CA ALA A 86 4.04 15.98 -2.99
C ALA A 86 5.31 15.18 -3.27
N LEU A 87 5.85 15.27 -4.50
CA LEU A 87 7.10 14.60 -4.88
C LEU A 87 8.31 15.16 -4.13
N LEU A 88 8.39 16.49 -3.94
CA LEU A 88 9.43 17.12 -3.14
C LEU A 88 9.34 16.70 -1.66
N SER A 89 8.14 16.53 -1.12
CA SER A 89 7.93 16.01 0.24
C SER A 89 8.42 14.56 0.35
N PHE A 90 8.09 13.73 -0.64
CA PHE A 90 8.54 12.35 -0.74
C PHE A 90 10.07 12.24 -0.83
N ALA A 91 10.71 13.02 -1.69
CA ALA A 91 12.17 13.00 -1.89
C ALA A 91 12.98 13.38 -0.64
N LYS A 92 12.37 14.13 0.31
CA LYS A 92 13.01 14.51 1.58
C LYS A 92 12.93 13.43 2.65
N ARG A 93 12.13 12.38 2.45
CA ARG A 93 11.92 11.32 3.44
C ARG A 93 13.05 10.29 3.33
N ASP A 94 13.62 9.93 4.48
CA ASP A 94 14.55 8.79 4.58
C ASP A 94 13.75 7.49 4.71
N ARG A 95 13.60 6.77 3.59
CA ARG A 95 12.83 5.53 3.52
C ARG A 95 13.60 4.40 4.16
N ARG A 96 13.16 4.01 5.35
CA ARG A 96 13.83 2.98 6.16
C ARG A 96 13.23 1.59 6.01
N PHE A 97 12.10 1.41 5.31
CA PHE A 97 11.45 0.10 5.04
C PHE A 97 11.40 -0.81 6.29
N GLY A 98 11.02 -0.26 7.45
CA GLY A 98 10.97 -1.01 8.72
C GLY A 98 12.31 -1.18 9.46
N LYS A 99 13.43 -0.65 8.96
CA LYS A 99 14.73 -0.66 9.64
C LYS A 99 14.79 0.43 10.72
N VAL A 100 15.07 0.03 11.96
CA VAL A 100 15.33 0.96 13.09
C VAL A 100 16.80 1.41 13.01
N LYS A 101 17.09 2.70 13.24
CA LYS A 101 18.49 3.16 13.39
C LYS A 101 19.08 2.46 14.62
N ASN A 102 20.13 1.67 14.42
CA ASN A 102 21.00 1.30 15.55
C ASN A 102 21.55 2.61 16.12
N LYS A 103 21.22 2.89 17.39
CA LYS A 103 21.97 3.89 18.15
C LYS A 103 23.37 3.31 18.30
N GLY A 104 24.37 4.10 17.88
CA GLY A 104 25.78 3.73 17.91
C GLY A 104 26.32 3.46 19.30
#